data_AF-A0A0F8Y8Y7-F1
#
_entry.id   AF-A0A0F8Y8Y7-F1
#
_cell.length_a   1.000
_cell.length_b   1.000
_cell.length_c   1.000
_cell.angle_alpha   90.00
_cell.angle_beta   90.00
_cell.angle_gamma   90.00
#
_symmetry.space_group_name_H-M   'P 1'
#
loop_
_entity.id
_entity.type
_entity.pdbx_description
1 polymer ?
#
loop_
_entity_poly.entity_id
_entity_poly.type
_entity_poly.pdbx_seq_one_letter_code
_entity_poly.pdbx_strand_id
1 'polypeptide(L)'
;GYPGCAEYLDFHKKHFPGGMKYWKVTSPKLDLGKKMLYWPEDVPAKLDENANHYVNLTKNILREYKDKYGRSGIVVAPYDCELFGHWWFEGNWWIARILRWMEDDPEIELTNTRLYLEANPPNKVVSIIEGSWGQASSHWVWMNEWCEWCWRLIYECEAKSEDIIAKYKNSSDPNLIKILKQMARELLLLQSSDWEFLITTWSARDYAENRVALHYENFNRLYDMASKYGSGQNVEEGEWHFLGTIEAVDDIFKAIDLEPFAKK
;
A
#
# COMPACT_ATOMS: atom_id res chain seq x y z
N GLY A 1 19.23 6.76 -8.48
CA GLY A 1 19.68 5.46 -7.97
C GLY A 1 19.74 4.45 -9.09
N TYR A 2 19.98 3.17 -8.77
CA TYR A 2 20.19 2.10 -9.75
C TYR A 2 19.10 1.98 -10.85
N PRO A 3 17.79 2.15 -10.56
CA PRO A 3 16.76 2.03 -11.60
C PRO A 3 16.94 2.97 -12.81
N GLY A 4 17.71 4.05 -12.67
CA GLY A 4 17.97 5.01 -13.76
C GLY A 4 19.18 4.67 -14.64
N CYS A 5 19.83 3.52 -14.48
CA CYS A 5 20.94 3.09 -15.33
C CYS A 5 20.51 2.97 -16.79
N ALA A 6 21.41 3.33 -17.71
CA ALA A 6 21.11 3.46 -19.14
C ALA A 6 20.72 2.13 -19.80
N GLU A 7 21.18 1.02 -19.25
CA GLU A 7 21.03 -0.35 -19.71
C GLU A 7 19.66 -0.95 -19.38
N TYR A 8 19.00 -0.45 -18.33
CA TYR A 8 17.74 -1.00 -17.83
C TYR A 8 16.54 -0.62 -18.68
N LEU A 9 15.49 -1.43 -18.61
CA LEU A 9 14.26 -1.23 -19.36
C LEU A 9 13.59 0.10 -18.97
N ASP A 10 13.26 0.92 -19.96
CA ASP A 10 12.52 2.16 -19.75
C ASP A 10 11.05 1.86 -19.42
N PHE A 11 10.57 2.35 -18.28
CA PHE A 11 9.21 2.13 -17.83
C PHE A 11 8.16 2.90 -18.66
N HIS A 12 8.51 4.09 -19.14
CA HIS A 12 7.57 5.05 -19.72
C HIS A 12 7.37 4.84 -21.21
N LYS A 13 8.39 4.39 -21.95
CA LYS A 13 8.29 4.16 -23.40
C LYS A 13 7.61 2.84 -23.72
N LYS A 14 6.37 2.93 -24.19
CA LYS A 14 5.52 1.78 -24.55
C LYS A 14 5.23 1.75 -26.05
N HIS A 15 5.23 0.56 -26.63
CA HIS A 15 4.86 0.32 -28.01
C HIS A 15 3.33 0.31 -28.15
N PHE A 16 2.83 0.96 -29.20
CA PHE A 16 1.42 0.94 -29.56
C PHE A 16 1.21 0.11 -30.85
N PRO A 17 0.19 -0.76 -30.92
CA PRO A 17 -0.69 -1.18 -29.81
C PRO A 17 0.00 -2.16 -28.85
N GLY A 18 -0.60 -2.40 -27.69
CA GLY A 18 -0.24 -3.50 -26.78
C GLY A 18 0.57 -3.13 -25.53
N GLY A 19 1.16 -1.94 -25.46
CA GLY A 19 1.79 -1.44 -24.23
C GLY A 19 3.13 -2.10 -23.84
N MET A 20 3.68 -2.96 -24.70
CA MET A 20 4.96 -3.63 -24.48
C MET A 20 6.11 -2.62 -24.44
N LYS A 21 7.10 -2.88 -23.58
CA LYS A 21 8.29 -2.04 -23.38
C LYS A 21 9.48 -2.68 -24.10
N TYR A 22 10.10 -1.96 -25.04
CA TYR A 22 11.22 -2.47 -25.86
C TYR A 22 12.47 -1.58 -25.82
N TRP A 23 12.46 -0.52 -25.02
CA TRP A 23 13.53 0.48 -25.00
C TRP A 23 14.20 0.50 -23.65
N LYS A 24 15.50 0.82 -23.64
CA LYS A 24 16.24 1.05 -22.41
C LYS A 24 16.22 2.52 -22.03
N VAL A 25 16.44 2.81 -20.74
CA VAL A 25 16.46 4.16 -20.19
C VAL A 25 17.38 5.06 -21.00
N THR A 26 18.53 4.56 -21.50
CA THR A 26 19.52 5.29 -22.33
C THR A 26 20.14 6.50 -21.62
N SER A 27 19.31 7.47 -21.23
CA SER A 27 19.57 8.50 -20.24
C SER A 27 18.22 8.96 -19.66
N PRO A 28 18.14 9.26 -18.35
CA PRO A 28 16.90 9.68 -17.70
C PRO A 28 16.40 11.05 -18.21
N LYS A 29 17.27 11.89 -18.78
CA LYS A 29 16.93 13.23 -19.28
C LYS A 29 16.61 13.26 -20.78
N LEU A 30 16.64 12.09 -21.43
CA LEU A 30 16.50 12.00 -22.87
C LEU A 30 15.04 11.89 -23.27
N ASP A 31 14.67 12.60 -24.33
CA ASP A 31 13.36 12.48 -24.97
C ASP A 31 13.03 11.03 -25.34
N LEU A 32 11.76 10.64 -25.22
CA LEU A 32 11.28 9.29 -25.49
C LEU A 32 11.63 8.85 -26.91
N GLY A 33 11.57 9.74 -27.91
CA GLY A 33 11.92 9.44 -29.30
C GLY A 33 13.37 8.99 -29.50
N LYS A 34 14.28 9.37 -28.60
CA LYS A 34 15.72 9.09 -28.69
C LYS A 34 16.18 7.90 -27.85
N LYS A 35 15.28 7.27 -27.07
CA LYS A 35 15.58 6.05 -26.30
C LYS A 35 15.97 4.92 -27.25
N MET A 36 17.07 4.23 -26.94
CA MET A 36 17.59 3.09 -27.68
C MET A 36 16.84 1.81 -27.33
N LEU A 37 16.95 0.78 -28.18
CA LEU A 37 16.37 -0.54 -27.90
C LEU A 37 17.02 -1.16 -26.66
N TYR A 38 16.20 -1.87 -25.91
CA TYR A 38 16.64 -2.67 -24.78
C TYR A 38 17.34 -3.94 -25.28
N TRP A 39 18.48 -4.25 -24.69
CA TRP A 39 19.28 -5.43 -25.01
C TRP A 39 19.56 -6.20 -23.72
N PRO A 40 18.89 -7.35 -23.48
CA PRO A 40 19.02 -8.09 -22.22
C PRO A 40 20.45 -8.46 -21.84
N GLU A 41 21.34 -8.60 -22.82
CA GLU A 41 22.74 -8.96 -22.64
C GLU A 41 23.58 -7.83 -22.05
N ASP A 42 23.13 -6.57 -22.11
CA ASP A 42 23.79 -5.42 -21.48
C ASP A 42 23.58 -5.40 -19.94
N VAL A 43 22.58 -6.15 -19.46
CA VAL A 43 22.04 -6.05 -18.09
C VAL A 43 22.87 -6.78 -17.02
N PRO A 44 23.38 -8.01 -17.24
CA PRO A 44 24.03 -8.78 -16.18
C PRO A 44 25.19 -8.06 -15.51
N ALA A 45 26.12 -7.49 -16.29
CA ALA A 45 27.27 -6.76 -15.75
C ALA A 45 26.84 -5.54 -14.93
N LYS A 46 25.80 -4.81 -15.40
CA LYS A 46 25.27 -3.65 -14.68
C LYS A 46 24.57 -4.06 -13.38
N LEU A 47 23.85 -5.18 -13.37
CA LEU A 47 23.27 -5.74 -12.15
C LEU A 47 24.34 -6.17 -11.15
N ASP A 48 25.41 -6.80 -11.61
CA ASP A 48 26.52 -7.20 -10.75
C ASP A 48 27.22 -5.98 -10.13
N GLU A 49 27.47 -4.93 -10.92
CA GLU A 49 28.00 -3.64 -10.45
C GLU A 49 27.09 -3.03 -9.36
N ASN A 50 25.78 -2.91 -9.63
CA ASN A 50 24.82 -2.29 -8.72
C ASN A 50 24.59 -3.13 -7.45
N ALA A 51 24.57 -4.46 -7.56
CA ALA A 51 24.48 -5.36 -6.42
C ALA A 51 25.74 -5.29 -5.56
N ASN A 52 26.92 -5.28 -6.18
CA ASN A 52 28.20 -5.21 -5.46
C ASN A 52 28.32 -3.88 -4.72
N HIS A 53 27.93 -2.78 -5.36
CA HIS A 53 27.90 -1.48 -4.71
C HIS A 53 26.96 -1.49 -3.49
N TYR A 54 25.76 -2.06 -3.61
CA TYR A 54 24.81 -2.11 -2.48
C TYR A 54 25.31 -2.97 -1.32
N VAL A 55 25.83 -4.18 -1.59
CA VAL A 55 26.39 -5.06 -0.56
C VAL A 55 27.53 -4.37 0.19
N ASN A 56 28.47 -3.75 -0.55
CA ASN A 56 29.58 -3.03 0.06
C ASN A 56 29.13 -1.80 0.86
N LEU A 57 28.12 -1.06 0.37
CA LEU A 57 27.53 0.06 1.10
C LEU A 57 26.93 -0.42 2.43
N THR A 58 26.15 -1.50 2.42
CA THR A 58 25.55 -2.07 3.64
C THR A 58 26.62 -2.52 4.63
N LYS A 59 27.67 -3.21 4.15
CA LYS A 59 28.82 -3.62 4.98
C LYS A 59 29.52 -2.42 5.61
N ASN A 60 29.77 -1.37 4.84
CA ASN A 60 30.41 -0.16 5.35
C ASN A 60 29.58 0.52 6.43
N ILE A 61 28.26 0.66 6.23
CA ILE A 61 27.34 1.21 7.25
C ILE A 61 27.40 0.39 8.54
N LEU A 62 27.37 -0.95 8.44
CA LEU A 62 27.41 -1.84 9.59
C LEU A 62 28.78 -1.82 10.31
N ARG A 63 29.88 -1.77 9.55
CA ARG A 63 31.25 -1.64 10.11
C ARG A 63 31.40 -0.31 10.83
N GLU A 64 31.02 0.81 10.22
CA GLU A 64 31.07 2.14 10.84
C GLU A 64 30.23 2.19 12.13
N TYR A 65 29.03 1.58 12.13
CA TYR A 65 28.21 1.47 13.33
C TYR A 65 28.91 0.65 14.43
N LYS A 66 29.48 -0.51 14.06
CA LYS A 66 30.18 -1.39 14.99
C LYS A 66 31.43 -0.73 15.57
N ASP A 67 32.23 -0.05 14.76
CA ASP A 67 33.43 0.67 15.18
C ASP A 67 33.09 1.82 16.14
N LYS A 68 31.98 2.52 15.87
CA LYS A 68 31.52 3.65 16.70
C LYS A 68 30.90 3.23 18.03
N TYR A 69 30.15 2.13 18.06
CA TYR A 69 29.31 1.75 19.21
C TYR A 69 29.69 0.42 19.87
N GLY A 70 30.68 -0.30 19.34
CA GLY A 70 31.20 -1.56 19.89
C GLY A 70 30.24 -2.75 19.80
N ARG A 71 29.17 -2.66 18.99
CA ARG A 71 28.13 -3.69 18.87
C ARG A 71 27.57 -3.75 17.44
N SER A 72 27.06 -4.92 17.05
CA SER A 72 26.41 -5.09 15.74
C SER A 72 25.16 -4.21 15.60
N GLY A 73 24.98 -3.63 14.41
CA GLY A 73 23.79 -2.89 14.03
C GLY A 73 22.84 -3.72 13.16
N ILE A 74 21.72 -3.12 12.76
CA ILE A 74 20.81 -3.65 11.74
C ILE A 74 20.53 -2.53 10.73
N VAL A 75 20.51 -2.86 9.45
CA VAL A 75 20.04 -1.98 8.38
C VAL A 75 18.65 -2.44 7.97
N VAL A 76 17.66 -1.55 8.07
CA VAL A 76 16.30 -1.78 7.60
C VAL A 76 16.06 -0.86 6.41
N ALA A 77 15.78 -1.45 5.24
CA ALA A 77 15.60 -0.73 3.99
C ALA A 77 14.22 -1.05 3.40
N PRO A 78 13.16 -0.33 3.80
CA PRO A 78 11.82 -0.54 3.25
C PRO A 78 11.71 0.08 1.85
N TYR A 79 11.01 -0.62 0.96
CA TYR A 79 10.71 -0.20 -0.41
C TYR A 79 9.31 -0.66 -0.79
N ASP A 80 8.63 0.08 -1.67
CA ASP A 80 7.41 -0.40 -2.31
C ASP A 80 7.71 -1.66 -3.12
N CYS A 81 6.92 -2.71 -2.95
CA CYS A 81 7.16 -4.00 -3.60
C CYS A 81 7.19 -3.88 -5.13
N GLU A 82 6.31 -3.05 -5.69
CA GLU A 82 6.23 -2.80 -7.13
C GLU A 82 7.48 -2.13 -7.70
N LEU A 83 8.37 -1.58 -6.86
CA LEU A 83 9.66 -1.12 -7.32
C LEU A 83 10.39 -2.24 -8.08
N PHE A 84 10.29 -3.48 -7.60
CA PHE A 84 11.04 -4.61 -8.14
C PHE A 84 10.20 -5.42 -9.15
N GLY A 85 10.57 -5.32 -10.42
CA GLY A 85 9.92 -6.00 -11.54
C GLY A 85 8.90 -5.15 -12.30
N HIS A 86 8.25 -4.18 -11.64
CA HIS A 86 7.30 -3.28 -12.30
C HIS A 86 7.95 -1.95 -12.71
N TRP A 87 8.28 -1.08 -11.73
CA TRP A 87 8.93 0.22 -11.99
C TRP A 87 10.37 0.05 -12.45
N TRP A 88 11.13 -0.81 -11.76
CA TRP A 88 12.45 -1.26 -12.16
C TRP A 88 12.38 -2.73 -12.56
N PHE A 89 12.34 -2.98 -13.87
CA PHE A 89 12.12 -4.31 -14.42
C PHE A 89 13.14 -5.34 -13.92
N GLU A 90 14.42 -4.96 -13.87
CA GLU A 90 15.52 -5.81 -13.42
C GLU A 90 15.63 -5.92 -11.90
N GLY A 91 14.78 -5.21 -11.14
CA GLY A 91 14.85 -5.13 -9.69
C GLY A 91 14.74 -6.49 -8.98
N ASN A 92 13.95 -7.41 -9.52
CA ASN A 92 13.85 -8.78 -8.98
C ASN A 92 15.19 -9.54 -9.10
N TRP A 93 15.88 -9.37 -10.23
CA TRP A 93 17.19 -9.99 -10.45
C TRP A 93 18.28 -9.32 -9.61
N TRP A 94 18.13 -8.04 -9.28
CA TRP A 94 19.00 -7.36 -8.35
C TRP A 94 18.81 -7.83 -6.91
N ILE A 95 17.55 -7.92 -6.42
CA ILE A 95 17.25 -8.44 -5.08
C ILE A 95 17.81 -9.87 -4.93
N ALA A 96 17.59 -10.73 -5.92
CA ALA A 96 18.08 -12.10 -5.87
C ALA A 96 19.62 -12.17 -5.76
N ARG A 97 20.35 -11.25 -6.41
CA ARG A 97 21.82 -11.17 -6.30
C ARG A 97 22.26 -10.71 -4.93
N ILE A 98 21.73 -9.58 -4.44
CA ILE A 98 22.17 -9.04 -3.14
C ILE A 98 21.88 -10.04 -2.01
N LEU A 99 20.75 -10.75 -2.05
CA LEU A 99 20.42 -11.73 -1.00
C LEU A 99 21.40 -12.91 -1.03
N ARG A 100 21.73 -13.46 -2.20
CA ARG A 100 22.73 -14.54 -2.32
C ARG A 100 24.11 -14.09 -1.89
N TRP A 101 24.53 -12.90 -2.33
CA TRP A 101 25.85 -12.40 -2.02
C TRP A 101 26.00 -12.00 -0.55
N MET A 102 24.93 -11.51 0.08
CA MET A 102 24.92 -11.26 1.53
C MET A 102 24.92 -12.56 2.33
N GLU A 103 24.22 -13.60 1.87
CA GLU A 103 24.26 -14.93 2.51
C GLU A 103 25.65 -15.57 2.47
N ASP A 104 26.38 -15.40 1.37
CA ASP A 104 27.74 -15.93 1.19
C ASP A 104 28.83 -15.06 1.85
N ASP A 105 28.50 -13.85 2.32
CA ASP A 105 29.47 -12.90 2.87
C ASP A 105 29.55 -13.00 4.40
N PRO A 106 30.69 -13.41 4.98
CA PRO A 106 30.80 -13.69 6.41
C PRO A 106 30.73 -12.45 7.31
N GLU A 107 30.70 -11.23 6.75
CA GLU A 107 30.63 -9.99 7.51
C GLU A 107 29.22 -9.42 7.67
N ILE A 108 28.23 -10.00 6.99
CA ILE A 108 26.83 -9.58 7.04
C ILE A 108 25.94 -10.80 7.24
N GLU A 109 24.82 -10.61 7.93
CA GLU A 109 23.84 -11.65 8.18
C GLU A 109 22.46 -11.16 7.74
N LEU A 110 21.76 -11.97 6.96
CA LEU A 110 20.36 -11.73 6.63
C LEU A 110 19.47 -12.26 7.75
N THR A 111 18.50 -11.45 8.16
CA THR A 111 17.56 -11.84 9.20
C THR A 111 16.19 -11.19 8.97
N ASN A 112 15.19 -11.61 9.73
CA ASN A 112 13.90 -10.94 9.80
C ASN A 112 13.74 -10.20 11.12
N THR A 113 12.79 -9.25 11.17
CA THR A 113 12.58 -8.39 12.33
C THR A 113 12.26 -9.18 13.61
N ARG A 114 11.54 -10.31 13.50
CA ARG A 114 11.21 -11.16 14.65
C ARG A 114 12.46 -11.79 15.25
N LEU A 115 13.26 -12.50 14.46
CA LEU A 115 14.49 -13.16 14.94
C LEU A 115 15.49 -12.14 15.50
N TYR A 116 15.64 -10.99 14.83
CA TYR A 116 16.52 -9.94 15.33
C TYR A 116 16.07 -9.42 16.70
N LEU A 117 14.77 -9.16 16.90
CA LEU A 117 14.23 -8.66 18.17
C LEU A 117 14.26 -9.71 19.28
N GLU A 118 14.11 -11.00 18.96
CA GLU A 118 14.28 -12.11 19.91
C GLU A 118 15.73 -12.17 20.44
N ALA A 119 16.71 -12.02 19.55
CA ALA A 119 18.14 -12.01 19.90
C ALA A 119 18.62 -10.67 20.50
N ASN A 120 17.96 -9.56 20.15
CA ASN A 120 18.31 -8.20 20.57
C ASN A 120 17.10 -7.47 21.15
N PRO A 121 16.63 -7.83 22.37
CA PRO A 121 15.48 -7.18 22.98
C PRO A 121 15.66 -5.66 23.10
N PRO A 122 14.60 -4.85 22.88
CA PRO A 122 14.66 -3.41 23.02
C PRO A 122 15.14 -2.99 24.42
N ASN A 123 16.15 -2.13 24.47
CA ASN A 123 16.73 -1.60 25.72
C ASN A 123 16.66 -0.08 25.84
N LYS A 124 15.96 0.57 24.91
CA LYS A 124 15.73 2.01 24.89
C LYS A 124 14.26 2.28 24.62
N VAL A 125 13.76 3.31 25.28
CA VAL A 125 12.44 3.88 25.00
C VAL A 125 12.67 5.21 24.31
N VAL A 126 11.94 5.44 23.22
CA VAL A 126 11.96 6.70 22.48
C VAL A 126 10.54 7.23 22.37
N SER A 127 10.38 8.54 22.48
CA SER A 127 9.13 9.21 22.11
C SER A 127 9.19 9.52 20.63
N ILE A 128 8.17 9.10 19.89
CA ILE A 128 8.03 9.37 18.45
C ILE A 128 7.14 10.59 18.31
N ILE A 129 7.54 11.55 17.46
CA ILE A 129 6.66 12.64 17.03
C ILE A 129 5.79 12.17 15.87
N GLU A 130 4.62 12.76 15.69
CA GLU A 130 3.79 12.43 14.55
C GLU A 130 4.52 12.68 13.23
N GLY A 131 4.24 11.83 12.24
CA GLY A 131 4.81 11.94 10.92
C GLY A 131 4.51 10.71 10.07
N SER A 132 4.91 10.79 8.81
CA SER A 132 4.81 9.71 7.85
C SER A 132 6.14 9.52 7.11
N TRP A 133 6.24 8.47 6.30
CA TRP A 133 7.30 8.33 5.30
C TRP A 133 7.00 9.03 3.96
N GLY A 134 5.89 9.78 3.89
CA GLY A 134 5.48 10.54 2.72
C GLY A 134 6.21 11.89 2.60
N GLN A 135 5.61 12.82 1.84
CA GLN A 135 6.22 14.11 1.57
C GLN A 135 6.49 14.91 2.86
N ALA A 136 7.73 15.38 2.99
CA ALA A 136 8.21 16.16 4.13
C ALA A 136 7.98 15.50 5.50
N SER A 137 7.86 14.16 5.51
CA SER A 137 7.54 13.35 6.70
C SER A 137 6.26 13.80 7.43
N SER A 138 5.33 14.40 6.69
CA SER A 138 4.10 15.02 7.22
C SER A 138 2.85 14.27 6.76
N HIS A 139 1.68 14.72 7.23
CA HIS A 139 0.38 14.18 6.79
C HIS A 139 -0.12 14.83 5.49
N TRP A 140 0.59 15.81 4.93
CA TRP A 140 0.10 16.67 3.85
C TRP A 140 -0.39 15.90 2.62
N VAL A 141 0.21 14.75 2.31
CA VAL A 141 -0.20 13.90 1.17
C VAL A 141 -1.65 13.42 1.30
N TRP A 142 -2.15 13.25 2.53
CA TRP A 142 -3.50 12.79 2.81
C TRP A 142 -4.40 13.87 3.42
N MET A 143 -3.81 14.89 4.03
CA MET A 143 -4.49 15.96 4.74
C MET A 143 -4.08 17.33 4.17
N ASN A 144 -4.77 17.72 3.10
CA ASN A 144 -4.66 19.02 2.44
C ASN A 144 -6.03 19.48 1.92
N GLU A 145 -6.09 20.65 1.32
CA GLU A 145 -7.31 21.29 0.84
C GLU A 145 -8.06 20.49 -0.25
N TRP A 146 -7.39 19.60 -0.99
CA TRP A 146 -8.02 18.77 -2.02
C TRP A 146 -8.68 17.52 -1.45
N CYS A 147 -8.29 17.10 -0.25
CA CYS A 147 -8.75 15.86 0.40
C CYS A 147 -9.66 16.11 1.61
N GLU A 148 -9.80 17.37 2.06
CA GLU A 148 -10.63 17.72 3.24
C GLU A 148 -12.06 17.16 3.14
N TRP A 149 -12.64 17.14 1.95
CA TRP A 149 -13.98 16.61 1.72
C TRP A 149 -14.08 15.10 1.95
N CYS A 150 -13.03 14.32 1.64
CA CYS A 150 -13.00 12.88 1.92
C CYS A 150 -13.13 12.62 3.42
N TRP A 151 -12.36 13.34 4.24
CA TRP A 151 -12.37 13.21 5.69
C TRP A 151 -13.74 13.48 6.31
N ARG A 152 -14.48 14.48 5.80
CA ARG A 152 -15.84 14.75 6.29
C ARG A 152 -16.78 13.55 6.06
N LEU A 153 -16.68 12.91 4.89
CA LEU A 153 -17.47 11.73 4.55
C LEU A 153 -17.05 10.51 5.39
N ILE A 154 -15.75 10.28 5.55
CA ILE A 154 -15.20 9.19 6.35
C ILE A 154 -15.69 9.30 7.80
N TYR A 155 -15.53 10.47 8.43
CA TYR A 155 -15.93 10.67 9.84
C TYR A 155 -17.45 10.53 10.05
N GLU A 156 -18.26 10.94 9.08
CA GLU A 156 -19.71 10.71 9.13
C GLU A 156 -20.03 9.21 9.14
N CYS A 157 -19.42 8.44 8.24
CA CYS A 157 -19.63 7.00 8.12
C CYS A 157 -19.09 6.24 9.35
N GLU A 158 -17.94 6.63 9.89
CA GLU A 158 -17.39 6.07 11.13
C GLU A 158 -18.38 6.21 12.29
N ALA A 159 -18.88 7.44 12.53
CA ALA A 159 -19.84 7.70 13.61
C ALA A 159 -21.14 6.89 13.44
N LYS A 160 -21.68 6.83 12.22
CA LYS A 160 -22.86 6.00 11.90
C LYS A 160 -22.62 4.52 12.17
N SER A 161 -21.44 4.02 11.78
CA SER A 161 -21.03 2.63 11.94
C SER A 161 -20.93 2.24 13.42
N GLU A 162 -20.25 3.09 14.21
CA GLU A 162 -20.10 2.93 15.66
C GLU A 162 -21.42 2.68 16.37
N ASP A 163 -22.43 3.50 16.08
CA ASP A 163 -23.73 3.44 16.73
C ASP A 163 -24.58 2.23 16.27
N ILE A 164 -24.70 2.02 14.97
CA ILE A 164 -25.59 0.97 14.43
C ILE A 164 -25.04 -0.44 14.68
N ILE A 165 -23.72 -0.61 14.60
CA ILE A 165 -23.07 -1.89 14.86
C ILE A 165 -23.11 -2.20 16.35
N ALA A 166 -22.83 -1.24 17.24
CA ALA A 166 -22.98 -1.45 18.68
C ALA A 166 -24.40 -1.95 19.04
N LYS A 167 -25.42 -1.41 18.36
CA LYS A 167 -26.82 -1.79 18.58
C LYS A 167 -27.16 -3.20 18.09
N TYR A 168 -26.65 -3.62 16.93
CA TYR A 168 -27.15 -4.81 16.23
C TYR A 168 -26.13 -5.94 16.02
N LYS A 169 -24.85 -5.77 16.37
CA LYS A 169 -23.79 -6.78 16.15
C LYS A 169 -24.07 -8.16 16.76
N ASN A 170 -24.83 -8.21 17.85
CA ASN A 170 -25.21 -9.43 18.56
C ASN A 170 -26.56 -10.02 18.10
N SER A 171 -27.14 -9.50 17.01
CA SER A 171 -28.39 -10.04 16.47
C SER A 171 -28.20 -11.48 15.99
N SER A 172 -29.18 -12.34 16.29
CA SER A 172 -29.25 -13.70 15.75
C SER A 172 -29.80 -13.74 14.32
N ASP A 173 -30.25 -12.61 13.78
CA ASP A 173 -30.78 -12.52 12.41
C ASP A 173 -29.63 -12.49 11.39
N PRO A 174 -29.46 -13.56 10.58
CA PRO A 174 -28.36 -13.66 9.63
C PRO A 174 -28.42 -12.58 8.54
N ASN A 175 -29.60 -12.10 8.16
CA ASN A 175 -29.74 -11.08 7.15
C ASN A 175 -29.30 -9.71 7.67
N LEU A 176 -29.64 -9.38 8.93
CA LEU A 176 -29.16 -8.15 9.54
C LEU A 176 -27.64 -8.16 9.66
N ILE A 177 -27.07 -9.27 10.15
CA ILE A 177 -25.61 -9.44 10.23
C ILE A 177 -24.96 -9.32 8.85
N LYS A 178 -25.60 -9.83 7.80
CA LYS A 178 -25.13 -9.73 6.42
C LYS A 178 -25.05 -8.29 5.94
N ILE A 179 -26.09 -7.48 6.17
CA ILE A 179 -26.10 -6.04 5.83
C ILE A 179 -24.98 -5.32 6.57
N LEU A 180 -24.85 -5.53 7.90
CA LEU A 180 -23.83 -4.86 8.72
C LEU A 180 -22.41 -5.22 8.27
N LYS A 181 -22.16 -6.47 7.89
CA LYS A 181 -20.85 -6.91 7.38
C LYS A 181 -20.51 -6.24 6.06
N GLN A 182 -21.47 -6.12 5.14
CA GLN A 182 -21.21 -5.40 3.89
C GLN A 182 -21.00 -3.91 4.14
N MET A 183 -21.78 -3.29 5.04
CA MET A 183 -21.60 -1.89 5.43
C MET A 183 -20.20 -1.63 6.02
N ALA A 184 -19.68 -2.53 6.84
CA ALA A 184 -18.32 -2.44 7.37
C ALA A 184 -17.24 -2.57 6.27
N ARG A 185 -17.48 -3.36 5.22
CA ARG A 185 -16.57 -3.43 4.05
C ARG A 185 -16.57 -2.12 3.27
N GLU A 186 -17.74 -1.53 3.01
CA GLU A 186 -17.82 -0.23 2.34
C GLU A 186 -17.10 0.85 3.15
N LEU A 187 -17.19 0.82 4.49
CA LEU A 187 -16.43 1.73 5.34
C LEU A 187 -14.91 1.53 5.19
N LEU A 188 -14.43 0.28 5.25
CA LEU A 188 -13.01 -0.02 5.06
C LEU A 188 -12.51 0.41 3.67
N LEU A 189 -13.31 0.19 2.62
CA LEU A 189 -12.99 0.60 1.27
C LEU A 189 -12.96 2.13 1.16
N LEU A 190 -13.90 2.84 1.79
CA LEU A 190 -13.93 4.30 1.86
C LEU A 190 -12.71 4.87 2.60
N GLN A 191 -12.22 4.18 3.64
CA GLN A 191 -11.06 4.57 4.46
C GLN A 191 -9.69 4.27 3.82
N SER A 192 -9.63 3.76 2.58
CA SER A 192 -8.33 3.52 1.94
C SER A 192 -7.58 4.83 1.70
N SER A 193 -6.39 4.96 2.29
CA SER A 193 -5.52 6.13 2.11
C SER A 193 -5.03 6.33 0.66
N ASP A 194 -5.23 5.33 -0.20
CA ASP A 194 -4.93 5.43 -1.63
C ASP A 194 -5.75 6.54 -2.30
N TRP A 195 -6.97 6.81 -1.82
CA TRP A 195 -7.83 7.81 -2.44
C TRP A 195 -7.23 9.22 -2.34
N GLU A 196 -6.87 9.65 -1.14
CA GLU A 196 -6.24 10.94 -0.92
C GLU A 196 -4.86 11.01 -1.58
N PHE A 197 -4.12 9.89 -1.57
CA PHE A 197 -2.82 9.80 -2.26
C PHE A 197 -2.96 10.04 -3.78
N LEU A 198 -3.92 9.38 -4.44
CA LEU A 198 -4.16 9.51 -5.88
C LEU A 198 -4.72 10.89 -6.26
N ILE A 199 -5.53 11.50 -5.39
CA ILE A 199 -6.01 12.88 -5.55
C ILE A 199 -4.83 13.86 -5.47
N THR A 200 -3.99 13.73 -4.44
CA THR A 200 -2.89 14.65 -4.19
C THR A 200 -1.76 14.53 -5.19
N THR A 201 -1.42 13.31 -5.62
CA THR A 201 -0.35 13.08 -6.60
C THR A 201 -0.80 13.28 -8.05
N TRP A 202 -2.10 13.50 -8.28
CA TRP A 202 -2.70 13.61 -9.62
C TRP A 202 -2.46 12.36 -10.51
N SER A 203 -2.14 11.21 -9.91
CA SER A 203 -1.86 9.99 -10.66
C SER A 203 -3.11 9.39 -11.30
N ALA A 204 -4.25 9.46 -10.59
CA ALA A 204 -5.55 8.98 -11.06
C ALA A 204 -6.70 9.68 -10.30
N ARG A 205 -6.66 11.02 -10.26
CA ARG A 205 -7.55 11.84 -9.42
C ARG A 205 -9.03 11.55 -9.65
N ASP A 206 -9.51 11.65 -10.88
CA ASP A 206 -10.93 11.42 -11.21
C ASP A 206 -11.40 10.01 -10.79
N TYR A 207 -10.52 9.01 -10.89
CA TYR A 207 -10.82 7.66 -10.44
C TYR A 207 -11.00 7.60 -8.92
N ALA A 208 -10.08 8.21 -8.17
CA ALA A 208 -10.15 8.24 -6.71
C ALA A 208 -11.36 9.01 -6.19
N GLU A 209 -11.67 10.18 -6.77
CA GLU A 209 -12.85 10.97 -6.39
C GLU A 209 -14.15 10.16 -6.61
N ASN A 210 -14.26 9.43 -7.73
CA ASN A 210 -15.38 8.53 -7.99
C ASN A 210 -15.45 7.35 -7.02
N ARG A 211 -14.31 6.78 -6.59
CA ARG A 211 -14.29 5.68 -5.61
C ARG A 211 -14.76 6.11 -4.23
N VAL A 212 -14.34 7.29 -3.76
CA VAL A 212 -14.80 7.85 -2.49
C VAL A 212 -16.32 8.09 -2.55
N ALA A 213 -16.83 8.71 -3.62
CA ALA A 213 -18.26 8.93 -3.79
C ALA A 213 -19.06 7.62 -3.81
N LEU A 214 -18.58 6.62 -4.57
CA LEU A 214 -19.22 5.31 -4.67
C LEU A 214 -19.34 4.60 -3.31
N HIS A 215 -18.23 4.46 -2.57
CA HIS A 215 -18.26 3.75 -1.28
C HIS A 215 -19.04 4.52 -0.22
N TYR A 216 -19.02 5.86 -0.26
CA TYR A 216 -19.86 6.69 0.60
C TYR A 216 -21.36 6.49 0.31
N GLU A 217 -21.78 6.49 -0.96
CA GLU A 217 -23.18 6.23 -1.35
C GLU A 217 -23.62 4.81 -0.97
N ASN A 218 -22.77 3.82 -1.25
CA ASN A 218 -23.04 2.43 -0.88
C ASN A 218 -23.19 2.26 0.63
N PHE A 219 -22.26 2.83 1.41
CA PHE A 219 -22.31 2.79 2.87
C PHE A 219 -23.62 3.37 3.39
N ASN A 220 -24.00 4.56 2.92
CA ASN A 220 -25.22 5.22 3.42
C ASN A 220 -26.48 4.44 3.07
N ARG A 221 -26.54 3.86 1.87
CA ARG A 221 -27.66 3.01 1.47
C ARG A 221 -27.76 1.75 2.34
N LEU A 222 -26.63 1.12 2.65
CA LEU A 222 -26.59 -0.04 3.58
C LEU A 222 -26.93 0.34 5.02
N TYR A 223 -26.50 1.51 5.48
CA TYR A 223 -26.87 2.05 6.79
C TYR A 223 -28.39 2.25 6.91
N ASP A 224 -29.01 2.85 5.89
CA ASP A 224 -30.46 3.03 5.83
C ASP A 224 -31.20 1.69 5.78
N MET A 225 -30.70 0.73 5.00
CA MET A 225 -31.21 -0.64 4.92
C MET A 225 -31.14 -1.34 6.28
N ALA A 226 -29.99 -1.30 6.96
CA ALA A 226 -29.79 -1.88 8.29
C ALA A 226 -30.67 -1.21 9.35
N SER A 227 -30.82 0.12 9.28
CA SER A 227 -31.66 0.89 10.20
C SER A 227 -33.14 0.49 10.07
N LYS A 228 -33.66 0.42 8.83
CA LYS A 228 -35.03 -0.03 8.55
C LYS A 228 -35.22 -1.48 9.00
N TYR A 229 -34.37 -2.39 8.50
CA TYR A 229 -34.49 -3.82 8.78
C TYR A 229 -34.39 -4.12 10.29
N GLY A 230 -33.37 -3.58 10.96
CA GLY A 230 -33.14 -3.78 12.40
C GLY A 230 -34.22 -3.18 13.28
N SER A 231 -34.98 -2.19 12.80
CA SER A 231 -36.17 -1.66 13.49
C SER A 231 -37.46 -2.43 13.21
N GLY A 232 -37.40 -3.52 12.44
CA GLY A 232 -38.55 -4.34 12.07
C GLY A 232 -39.38 -3.76 10.92
N GLN A 233 -38.88 -2.73 10.22
CA GLN A 233 -39.55 -2.19 9.04
C GLN A 233 -39.29 -3.05 7.81
N ASN A 234 -40.23 -3.03 6.86
CA ASN A 234 -40.07 -3.73 5.60
C ASN A 234 -38.96 -3.09 4.75
N VAL A 235 -38.10 -3.92 4.17
CA VAL A 235 -37.07 -3.52 3.22
C VAL A 235 -37.50 -3.99 1.83
N GLU A 236 -37.51 -3.07 0.88
CA GLU A 236 -37.93 -3.33 -0.50
C GLU A 236 -37.00 -4.34 -1.20
N GLU A 237 -37.54 -5.12 -2.14
CA GLU A 237 -36.79 -6.14 -2.89
C GLU A 237 -35.58 -5.54 -3.63
N GLY A 238 -35.69 -4.30 -4.09
CA GLY A 238 -34.58 -3.58 -4.74
C GLY A 238 -33.35 -3.38 -3.85
N GLU A 239 -33.53 -3.23 -2.53
CA GLU A 239 -32.41 -3.11 -1.58
C GLU A 239 -31.70 -4.46 -1.36
N TRP A 240 -32.45 -5.56 -1.39
CA TRP A 240 -31.84 -6.90 -1.34
C TRP A 240 -31.07 -7.23 -2.62
N HIS A 241 -31.59 -6.83 -3.78
CA HIS A 241 -30.85 -6.96 -5.05
C HIS A 241 -29.58 -6.10 -5.05
N PHE A 242 -29.69 -4.88 -4.53
CA PHE A 242 -28.52 -4.02 -4.32
C PHE A 242 -27.48 -4.72 -3.42
N LEU A 243 -27.86 -5.19 -2.23
CA LEU A 243 -26.98 -5.95 -1.33
C LEU A 243 -26.29 -7.12 -2.04
N GLY A 244 -27.02 -7.91 -2.82
CA GLY A 244 -26.43 -9.00 -3.58
C GLY A 244 -25.43 -8.54 -4.65
N THR A 245 -25.64 -7.36 -5.24
CA THR A 245 -24.74 -6.77 -6.24
C THR A 245 -23.43 -6.32 -5.61
N ILE A 246 -23.48 -5.52 -4.54
CA ILE A 246 -22.24 -5.06 -3.88
C ILE A 246 -21.49 -6.19 -3.18
N GLU A 247 -22.16 -7.20 -2.63
CA GLU A 247 -21.43 -8.37 -2.11
C GLU A 247 -20.66 -9.15 -3.17
N ALA A 248 -21.07 -9.07 -4.44
CA ALA A 248 -20.36 -9.71 -5.55
C ALA A 248 -19.19 -8.86 -6.06
N VAL A 249 -19.24 -7.53 -5.88
CA VAL A 249 -18.22 -6.58 -6.33
C VAL A 249 -17.17 -6.34 -5.24
N ASP A 250 -17.63 -6.07 -4.02
CA ASP A 250 -16.85 -5.67 -2.84
C ASP A 250 -16.83 -6.81 -1.81
N ASP A 251 -16.29 -7.97 -2.20
CA ASP A 251 -16.39 -9.26 -1.48
C ASP A 251 -15.25 -9.54 -0.48
N ILE A 252 -14.43 -8.53 -0.18
CA ILE A 252 -13.25 -8.63 0.69
C ILE A 252 -13.63 -8.95 2.14
N PHE A 253 -12.71 -9.57 2.90
CA PHE A 253 -12.93 -9.90 4.32
C PHE A 253 -14.23 -10.70 4.58
N LYS A 254 -14.32 -11.91 4.02
CA LYS A 254 -15.47 -12.80 4.22
C LYS A 254 -15.79 -13.07 5.70
N ALA A 255 -14.75 -13.14 6.53
CA ALA A 255 -14.85 -13.34 7.98
C ALA A 255 -14.71 -12.02 8.78
N ILE A 256 -15.11 -10.87 8.21
CA ILE A 256 -15.03 -9.57 8.89
C ILE A 256 -15.69 -9.62 10.27
N ASP A 257 -14.95 -9.17 11.28
CA ASP A 257 -15.41 -8.98 12.64
C ASP A 257 -16.05 -7.59 12.76
N LEU A 258 -17.24 -7.54 13.35
CA LEU A 258 -17.98 -6.29 13.55
C LEU A 258 -17.56 -5.57 14.83
N GLU A 259 -16.90 -6.25 15.78
CA GLU A 259 -16.53 -5.68 17.07
C GLU A 259 -15.70 -4.38 16.96
N PRO A 260 -14.68 -4.27 16.09
CA PRO A 260 -13.86 -3.06 15.97
C PRO A 260 -14.63 -1.83 15.48
N PHE A 261 -15.77 -2.02 14.85
CA PHE A 261 -16.60 -0.95 14.29
C PHE A 261 -17.74 -0.53 15.22
N ALA A 262 -17.84 -1.13 16.41
CA ALA A 262 -18.82 -0.78 17.41
C ALA A 262 -18.23 0.22 18.39
N LYS A 263 -19.04 1.20 18.80
CA LYS A 263 -18.71 1.99 19.99
C LYS A 263 -18.58 1.07 21.21
N LYS A 264 -17.54 1.30 22.01
CA LYS A 264 -17.31 0.59 23.27
C LYS A 264 -18.23 1.07 24.38
#